data_AF-A0A535A6Z2-F1
#
_entry.id   AF-A0A535A6Z2-F1
#
_cell.length_a   1.000
_cell.length_b   1.000
_cell.length_c   1.000
_cell.angle_alpha   90.00
_cell.angle_beta   90.00
_cell.angle_gamma   90.00
#
_symmetry.space_group_name_H-M   'P 1'
#
loop_
_entity.id
_entity.type
_entity.pdbx_description
1 polymer ?
#
loop_
_entity_poly.entity_id
_entity_poly.type
_entity_poly.pdbx_seq_one_letter_code
_entity_poly.pdbx_strand_id
1 'polypeptide(L)'
;MSVVSMALCAVCAALLGTSGAPARLSAERLATASALGLALFLWLPYLSARAWGIDAGAWISFGTLALLASAGLARVIRHRAPAACGRGSDARPGWVTPTRWWPGLCLLLLTVGLGYLLFNLSFRVRDGGLWTAGNGCEDMGLHATLANAFLHSHERILHPTYSIFPSWPLGYPFLADFAAATAMAMGSSIGFGFFATAAFALLALLSNLYGLARRWLPPAYAVLAIFLFLFGGNLGIVFFLRDLPTGHGPAGLPHLWLEDYANNFNLSLNYGNITTDVLLPMRTSLFGAPIAFAAVSILSRRARPALAEKIVAGLLLGSLPLVSAHSLLAASLCGAVYVLQAPLRQTRRWWPTALVAAALAGPQLLWIHHQMAGATVAFIRRANGFLFDTDLNWPTYWLLNGGLFVPLGIGAWFFGGRDLRRTTLPLLILLPLCMAVTFQPNPFDNIKLLLFFHLGCALLIADFCRRSVQGGRARAAIAAAAVLICTASGILSWIREPNMPCQMATAADREFAAQVLATTDEHSMILTAQQYIHPVPFLTGRTIVLGFHNWLGQHGIPFEKRAADVVEIYSGSVRAPALIAEYGITDIVVGPAERREFPSLNEEFLASVSQAQTRSGDYTMYRLRR
;
A
#
# COMPACT_ATOMS: atom_id res chain seq x y z
N MET A 1 13.31 -22.97 4.52
CA MET A 1 11.89 -22.55 4.43
C MET A 1 11.53 -21.98 5.79
N SER A 2 11.36 -20.67 5.91
CA SER A 2 11.22 -19.99 7.20
C SER A 2 9.91 -20.36 7.90
N VAL A 3 9.91 -20.32 9.24
CA VAL A 3 8.77 -20.61 10.12
C VAL A 3 7.52 -19.81 9.72
N VAL A 4 7.70 -18.60 9.16
CA VAL A 4 6.64 -17.75 8.60
C VAL A 4 6.04 -18.34 7.31
N SER A 5 6.85 -18.90 6.41
CA SER A 5 6.35 -19.61 5.22
C SER A 5 5.60 -20.89 5.58
N MET A 6 5.97 -21.56 6.67
CA MET A 6 5.20 -22.69 7.21
C MET A 6 3.88 -22.21 7.80
N ALA A 7 3.85 -21.18 8.64
CA ALA A 7 2.62 -20.60 9.19
C ALA A 7 1.65 -20.11 8.09
N LEU A 8 2.17 -19.50 7.02
CA LEU A 8 1.40 -19.16 5.82
C LEU A 8 0.83 -20.41 5.13
N CYS A 9 1.68 -21.39 4.77
CA CYS A 9 1.23 -22.69 4.20
C CYS A 9 0.19 -23.40 5.06
N ALA A 10 0.25 -23.15 6.36
CA ALA A 10 -0.57 -23.76 7.37
C ALA A 10 -1.96 -23.08 7.43
N VAL A 11 -2.04 -21.76 7.37
CA VAL A 11 -3.30 -21.05 7.10
C VAL A 11 -3.88 -21.49 5.73
N CYS A 12 -3.03 -21.74 4.73
CA CYS A 12 -3.44 -22.25 3.41
C CYS A 12 -4.12 -23.62 3.46
N ALA A 13 -3.65 -24.54 4.30
CA ALA A 13 -4.18 -25.90 4.37
C ALA A 13 -5.44 -26.02 5.24
N ALA A 14 -5.65 -25.09 6.18
CA ALA A 14 -6.87 -25.02 6.98
C ALA A 14 -8.04 -24.41 6.21
N LEU A 15 -7.83 -23.30 5.48
CA LEU A 15 -8.90 -22.54 4.84
C LEU A 15 -9.35 -23.08 3.47
N LEU A 16 -8.48 -23.73 2.71
CA LEU A 16 -8.81 -24.22 1.36
C LEU A 16 -9.39 -25.64 1.32
N GLY A 17 -9.63 -26.29 2.47
CA GLY A 17 -10.34 -27.56 2.55
C GLY A 17 -9.88 -28.59 1.51
N THR A 18 -8.56 -28.77 1.30
CA THR A 18 -8.11 -29.65 0.22
C THR A 18 -8.35 -31.11 0.59
N SER A 19 -9.40 -31.70 0.02
CA SER A 19 -9.65 -33.15 -0.04
C SER A 19 -8.66 -33.90 -0.95
N GLY A 20 -7.72 -33.19 -1.57
CA GLY A 20 -6.65 -33.79 -2.38
C GLY A 20 -5.36 -33.97 -1.58
N ALA A 21 -4.66 -35.07 -1.84
CA ALA A 21 -3.35 -35.36 -1.28
C ALA A 21 -2.40 -34.14 -1.38
N PRO A 22 -1.59 -33.85 -0.34
CA PRO A 22 -0.67 -32.70 -0.25
C PRO A 22 0.50 -32.79 -1.24
N ALA A 23 0.56 -33.87 -2.01
CA ALA A 23 1.57 -34.07 -3.03
C ALA A 23 1.50 -33.01 -4.14
N ARG A 24 0.47 -32.15 -4.28
CA ARG A 24 0.44 -31.13 -5.35
C ARG A 24 -0.11 -29.76 -4.92
N LEU A 25 0.60 -29.05 -4.04
CA LEU A 25 0.38 -27.61 -3.85
C LEU A 25 1.07 -26.83 -4.97
N SER A 26 0.31 -26.34 -5.95
CA SER A 26 0.82 -25.44 -6.99
C SER A 26 1.17 -24.06 -6.40
N ALA A 27 2.18 -23.37 -6.96
CA ALA A 27 2.57 -22.01 -6.54
C ALA A 27 1.38 -21.03 -6.46
N GLU A 28 0.42 -21.12 -7.37
CA GLU A 28 -0.80 -20.30 -7.36
C GLU A 28 -1.72 -20.54 -6.16
N ARG A 29 -1.78 -21.77 -5.64
CA ARG A 29 -2.61 -22.09 -4.47
C ARG A 29 -1.99 -21.53 -3.20
N LEU A 30 -0.65 -21.61 -3.10
CA LEU A 30 0.09 -20.99 -2.01
C LEU A 30 -0.08 -19.46 -2.03
N ALA A 31 0.03 -18.86 -3.21
CA ALA A 31 -0.21 -17.43 -3.44
C ALA A 31 -1.65 -17.00 -3.07
N THR A 32 -2.65 -17.74 -3.51
CA THR A 32 -4.05 -17.44 -3.20
C THR A 32 -4.30 -17.45 -1.70
N ALA A 33 -3.71 -18.42 -1.00
CA ALA A 33 -3.92 -18.53 0.41
C ALA A 33 -3.03 -17.60 1.26
N SER A 34 -1.89 -17.12 0.75
CA SER A 34 -1.19 -15.99 1.38
C SER A 34 -2.03 -14.72 1.33
N ALA A 35 -2.72 -14.47 0.22
CA ALA A 35 -3.67 -13.37 0.09
C ALA A 35 -4.88 -13.52 1.02
N LEU A 36 -5.44 -14.72 1.14
CA LEU A 36 -6.54 -14.96 2.09
C LEU A 36 -6.08 -14.80 3.55
N GLY A 37 -4.89 -15.30 3.88
CA GLY A 37 -4.27 -15.10 5.19
C GLY A 37 -4.05 -13.61 5.49
N LEU A 38 -3.64 -12.81 4.50
CA LEU A 38 -3.53 -11.37 4.63
C LEU A 38 -4.88 -10.70 4.85
N ALA A 39 -5.91 -11.08 4.09
CA ALA A 39 -7.26 -10.55 4.29
C ALA A 39 -7.78 -10.82 5.72
N LEU A 40 -7.57 -12.05 6.23
CA LEU A 40 -7.94 -12.40 7.61
C LEU A 40 -7.10 -11.65 8.65
N PHE A 41 -5.80 -11.49 8.41
CA PHE A 41 -4.91 -10.71 9.28
C PHE A 41 -5.34 -9.24 9.42
N LEU A 42 -5.98 -8.69 8.39
CA LEU A 42 -6.49 -7.31 8.41
C LEU A 42 -7.87 -7.22 9.08
N TRP A 43 -8.78 -8.13 8.73
CA TRP A 43 -10.17 -8.05 9.18
C TRP A 43 -10.43 -8.61 10.57
N LEU A 44 -9.79 -9.72 10.95
CA LEU A 44 -10.04 -10.36 12.25
C LEU A 44 -9.72 -9.43 13.43
N PRO A 45 -8.56 -8.73 13.47
CA PRO A 45 -8.27 -7.76 14.52
C PRO A 45 -9.34 -6.68 14.63
N TYR A 46 -9.75 -6.09 13.52
CA TYR A 46 -10.73 -5.01 13.53
C TYR A 46 -12.10 -5.49 14.04
N LEU A 47 -12.60 -6.61 13.52
CA LEU A 47 -13.89 -7.16 13.94
C LEU A 47 -13.88 -7.58 15.41
N SER A 48 -12.78 -8.16 15.89
CA SER A 48 -12.64 -8.56 17.29
C SER A 48 -12.51 -7.34 18.21
N ALA A 49 -11.78 -6.31 17.79
CA ALA A 49 -11.62 -5.09 18.59
C ALA A 49 -12.92 -4.31 18.76
N ARG A 50 -13.83 -4.36 17.78
CA ARG A 50 -15.18 -3.78 17.91
C ARG A 50 -16.00 -4.47 19.00
N ALA A 51 -15.79 -5.76 19.26
CA ALA A 51 -16.55 -6.51 20.24
C ALA A 51 -15.91 -6.52 21.63
N TRP A 52 -14.57 -6.50 21.71
CA TRP A 52 -13.83 -6.73 22.96
C TRP A 52 -12.78 -5.66 23.29
N GLY A 53 -12.69 -4.57 22.52
CA GLY A 53 -11.61 -3.60 22.64
C GLY A 53 -10.31 -4.07 21.98
N ILE A 54 -9.38 -3.15 21.75
CA ILE A 54 -8.19 -3.43 20.93
C ILE A 54 -7.27 -4.48 21.55
N ASP A 55 -7.06 -4.46 22.87
CA ASP A 55 -6.15 -5.39 23.55
C ASP A 55 -6.65 -6.83 23.50
N ALA A 56 -7.88 -7.08 23.98
CA ALA A 56 -8.47 -8.41 23.94
C ALA A 56 -8.75 -8.86 22.50
N GLY A 57 -9.19 -7.95 21.64
CA GLY A 57 -9.41 -8.19 20.22
C GLY A 57 -8.14 -8.63 19.49
N ALA A 58 -6.98 -8.04 19.82
CA ALA A 58 -5.69 -8.45 19.32
C ALA A 58 -5.38 -9.92 19.70
N TRP A 59 -5.42 -10.24 21.00
CA TRP A 59 -5.12 -11.60 21.47
C TRP A 59 -6.05 -12.66 20.87
N ILE A 60 -7.36 -12.39 20.80
CA ILE A 60 -8.34 -13.30 20.18
C ILE A 60 -8.00 -13.53 18.69
N SER A 61 -7.65 -12.47 17.98
CA SER A 61 -7.35 -12.55 16.54
C SER A 61 -6.07 -13.31 16.26
N PHE A 62 -4.99 -13.00 16.99
CA PHE A 62 -3.71 -13.70 16.83
C PHE A 62 -3.80 -15.15 17.29
N GLY A 63 -4.52 -15.44 18.37
CA GLY A 63 -4.83 -16.81 18.79
C GLY A 63 -5.58 -17.59 17.71
N THR A 64 -6.62 -16.98 17.12
CA THR A 64 -7.39 -17.59 16.02
C THR A 64 -6.51 -17.86 14.78
N LEU A 65 -5.71 -16.87 14.37
CA LEU A 65 -4.77 -17.03 13.25
C LEU A 65 -3.72 -18.11 13.52
N ALA A 66 -3.20 -18.19 14.75
CA ALA A 66 -2.23 -19.21 15.16
C ALA A 66 -2.84 -20.61 15.19
N LEU A 67 -4.11 -20.75 15.58
CA LEU A 67 -4.86 -22.01 15.52
C LEU A 67 -5.09 -22.44 14.07
N LEU A 68 -5.53 -21.52 13.21
CA LEU A 68 -5.71 -21.78 11.77
C LEU A 68 -4.39 -22.19 11.11
N ALA A 69 -3.30 -21.50 11.45
CA ALA A 69 -1.97 -21.91 11.06
C ALA A 69 -1.69 -23.33 11.56
N SER A 70 -1.62 -23.55 12.88
CA SER A 70 -1.32 -24.87 13.47
C SER A 70 -2.14 -26.01 12.87
N ALA A 71 -3.45 -25.83 12.67
CA ALA A 71 -4.34 -26.83 12.10
C ALA A 71 -3.93 -27.24 10.67
N GLY A 72 -3.61 -26.29 9.80
CA GLY A 72 -3.18 -26.65 8.46
C GLY A 72 -1.73 -27.10 8.37
N LEU A 73 -0.85 -26.71 9.30
CA LEU A 73 0.49 -27.29 9.41
C LEU A 73 0.37 -28.77 9.75
N ALA A 74 -0.47 -29.09 10.75
CA ALA A 74 -0.77 -30.46 11.12
C ALA A 74 -1.39 -31.25 9.95
N ARG A 75 -2.18 -30.61 9.08
CA ARG A 75 -2.72 -31.25 7.86
C ARG A 75 -1.63 -31.54 6.83
N VAL A 76 -0.71 -30.58 6.59
CA VAL A 76 0.43 -30.76 5.69
C VAL A 76 1.35 -31.88 6.19
N ILE A 77 1.63 -31.93 7.49
CA ILE A 77 2.45 -32.98 8.11
C ILE A 77 1.74 -34.34 8.01
N ARG A 78 0.46 -34.44 8.42
CA ARG A 78 -0.31 -35.70 8.41
C ARG A 78 -0.37 -36.35 7.03
N HIS A 79 -0.55 -35.55 5.99
CA HIS A 79 -0.65 -36.10 4.66
C HIS A 79 0.72 -36.24 3.93
N ARG A 80 1.82 -35.77 4.52
CA ARG A 80 3.20 -36.07 4.06
C ARG A 80 3.67 -37.47 4.49
N ALA A 81 2.84 -38.25 5.21
CA ALA A 81 3.08 -39.67 5.42
C ALA A 81 3.24 -40.39 4.07
N PRO A 82 4.22 -41.31 3.92
CA PRO A 82 4.62 -41.82 2.62
C PRO A 82 3.46 -42.60 2.01
N ALA A 83 2.86 -42.04 0.96
CA ALA A 83 2.00 -42.81 0.08
C ALA A 83 2.87 -43.92 -0.53
N ALA A 84 2.61 -45.16 -0.10
CA ALA A 84 3.21 -46.35 -0.68
C ALA A 84 3.14 -46.24 -2.21
N CYS A 85 4.28 -46.45 -2.86
CA CYS A 85 4.46 -46.37 -4.31
C CYS A 85 3.50 -47.32 -5.04
N GLY A 86 2.29 -46.85 -5.37
CA GLY A 86 1.40 -47.50 -6.32
C GLY A 86 1.86 -47.16 -7.73
N ARG A 87 2.44 -48.14 -8.44
CA ARG A 87 2.63 -48.11 -9.89
C ARG A 87 1.24 -48.06 -10.54
N GLY A 88 0.91 -46.94 -11.19
CA GLY A 88 -0.34 -46.76 -11.93
C GLY A 88 -0.18 -45.62 -12.93
N SER A 89 -0.42 -45.94 -14.19
CA SER A 89 -0.11 -45.23 -15.42
C SER A 89 -0.80 -43.87 -15.62
N ASP A 90 -0.14 -43.05 -16.43
CA ASP A 90 -0.69 -41.97 -17.25
C ASP A 90 -1.33 -40.74 -16.58
N ALA A 91 -0.45 -39.84 -16.13
CA ALA A 91 -0.60 -38.40 -16.38
C ALA A 91 0.76 -37.76 -16.16
N ARG A 92 1.48 -37.37 -17.23
CA ARG A 92 2.77 -36.66 -17.14
C ARG A 92 2.63 -35.49 -16.17
N PRO A 93 3.16 -35.59 -14.94
CA PRO A 93 3.10 -34.49 -14.01
C PRO A 93 4.40 -33.73 -14.21
N GLY A 94 4.31 -32.51 -14.73
CA GLY A 94 5.45 -31.59 -14.84
C GLY A 94 5.97 -31.20 -13.47
N TRP A 95 6.62 -32.15 -12.79
CA TRP A 95 7.46 -31.88 -11.65
C TRP A 95 8.78 -31.34 -12.16
N VAL A 96 9.01 -30.09 -11.74
CA VAL A 96 10.29 -29.48 -11.44
C VAL A 96 11.37 -30.54 -11.26
N THR A 97 12.18 -30.74 -12.30
CA THR A 97 13.55 -31.17 -12.06
C THR A 97 14.20 -30.05 -11.23
N PRO A 98 14.88 -30.35 -10.12
CA PRO A 98 15.64 -29.36 -9.37
C PRO A 98 16.92 -29.05 -10.16
N THR A 99 16.78 -28.45 -11.35
CA THR A 99 17.94 -28.26 -12.23
C THR A 99 18.68 -26.97 -11.92
N ARG A 100 18.07 -25.99 -11.23
CA ARG A 100 18.71 -24.71 -10.91
C ARG A 100 18.19 -24.12 -9.59
N TRP A 101 19.03 -24.04 -8.57
CA TRP A 101 18.75 -23.40 -7.27
C TRP A 101 18.73 -21.87 -7.36
N TRP A 102 19.38 -21.30 -8.37
CA TRP A 102 19.57 -19.85 -8.49
C TRP A 102 18.29 -19.01 -8.58
N PRO A 103 17.15 -19.43 -9.20
CA PRO A 103 15.95 -18.59 -9.21
C PRO A 103 15.38 -18.44 -7.79
N GLY A 104 15.48 -19.50 -6.97
CA GLY A 104 15.11 -19.44 -5.56
C GLY A 104 16.03 -18.51 -4.78
N LEU A 105 17.35 -18.54 -5.06
CA LEU A 105 18.29 -17.58 -4.47
C LEU A 105 17.96 -16.14 -4.89
N CYS A 106 17.72 -15.87 -6.18
CA CYS A 106 17.38 -14.52 -6.64
C CYS A 106 16.10 -14.01 -5.97
N LEU A 107 15.07 -14.85 -5.84
CA LEU A 107 13.84 -14.46 -5.13
C LEU A 107 14.12 -14.18 -3.64
N LEU A 108 14.98 -14.98 -2.99
CA LEU A 108 15.41 -14.73 -1.62
C LEU A 108 16.16 -13.39 -1.51
N LEU A 109 17.11 -13.11 -2.40
CA LEU A 109 17.87 -11.85 -2.41
C LEU A 109 16.95 -10.65 -2.64
N LEU A 110 15.99 -10.74 -3.56
CA LEU A 110 14.97 -9.70 -3.75
C LEU A 110 14.12 -9.50 -2.49
N THR A 111 13.74 -10.59 -1.82
CA THR A 111 12.96 -10.53 -0.57
C THR A 111 13.77 -9.85 0.54
N VAL A 112 15.06 -10.20 0.67
CA VAL A 112 15.95 -9.58 1.67
C VAL A 112 16.20 -8.10 1.35
N GLY A 113 16.42 -7.74 0.08
CA GLY A 113 16.58 -6.35 -0.35
C GLY A 113 15.34 -5.50 -0.08
N LEU A 114 14.15 -6.01 -0.40
CA LEU A 114 12.88 -5.34 -0.07
C LEU A 114 12.65 -5.26 1.44
N GLY A 115 13.03 -6.30 2.19
CA GLY A 115 12.98 -6.28 3.64
C GLY A 115 13.89 -5.21 4.24
N TYR A 116 15.09 -5.04 3.69
CA TYR A 116 16.02 -3.97 4.07
C TYR A 116 15.44 -2.58 3.76
N LEU A 117 14.89 -2.38 2.56
CA LEU A 117 14.21 -1.12 2.23
C LEU A 117 13.07 -0.86 3.21
N LEU A 118 12.15 -1.82 3.35
CA LEU A 118 11.00 -1.68 4.24
C LEU A 118 11.41 -1.38 5.68
N PHE A 119 12.50 -1.96 6.17
CA PHE A 119 13.04 -1.67 7.49
C PHE A 119 13.51 -0.22 7.62
N ASN A 120 14.16 0.34 6.59
CA ASN A 120 14.63 1.74 6.61
C ASN A 120 13.50 2.76 6.41
N LEU A 121 12.49 2.40 5.61
CA LEU A 121 11.30 3.20 5.32
C LEU A 121 10.19 3.04 6.38
N SER A 122 10.38 2.14 7.34
CA SER A 122 9.58 2.07 8.56
C SER A 122 10.18 2.99 9.63
N PHE A 123 9.43 3.23 10.71
CA PHE A 123 9.92 4.08 11.79
C PHE A 123 11.10 3.46 12.54
N ARG A 124 12.10 4.28 12.85
CA ARG A 124 13.30 3.91 13.60
C ARG A 124 13.56 4.95 14.68
N VAL A 125 13.90 4.49 15.87
CA VAL A 125 14.33 5.39 16.95
C VAL A 125 15.82 5.64 16.78
N ARG A 126 16.21 6.91 16.71
CA ARG A 126 17.60 7.35 16.63
C ARG A 126 17.75 8.68 17.37
N ASP A 127 18.73 8.77 18.25
CA ASP A 127 19.05 9.97 19.04
C ASP A 127 17.84 10.52 19.81
N GLY A 128 17.03 9.62 20.40
CA GLY A 128 15.79 9.95 21.10
C GLY A 128 14.61 10.32 20.17
N GLY A 129 14.87 10.73 18.93
CA GLY A 129 13.85 11.00 17.92
C GLY A 129 13.33 9.77 17.18
N LEU A 130 12.31 9.99 16.35
CA LEU A 130 11.72 9.02 15.43
C LEU A 130 12.04 9.42 13.99
N TRP A 131 12.56 8.48 13.22
CA TRP A 131 13.04 8.69 11.86
C TRP A 131 12.41 7.68 10.91
N THR A 132 12.20 8.10 9.67
CA THR A 132 11.94 7.22 8.53
C THR A 132 12.90 7.59 7.39
N ALA A 133 12.67 7.05 6.21
CA ALA A 133 13.38 7.46 5.01
C ALA A 133 12.47 7.41 3.76
N GLY A 134 12.93 8.06 2.69
CA GLY A 134 12.35 7.91 1.36
C GLY A 134 11.17 8.85 1.06
N ASN A 135 10.56 8.65 -0.10
CA ASN A 135 9.47 9.50 -0.61
C ASN A 135 8.17 9.37 0.21
N GLY A 136 8.06 8.36 1.08
CA GLY A 136 6.87 8.08 1.88
C GLY A 136 6.72 8.86 3.19
N CYS A 137 7.56 9.86 3.49
CA CYS A 137 7.51 10.59 4.76
C CYS A 137 6.13 11.15 5.10
N GLU A 138 5.52 11.86 4.15
CA GLU A 138 4.23 12.50 4.34
C GLU A 138 3.15 11.44 4.59
N ASP A 139 3.04 10.41 3.73
CA ASP A 139 2.09 9.30 3.89
C ASP A 139 2.27 8.57 5.23
N MET A 140 3.51 8.36 5.68
CA MET A 140 3.81 7.71 6.95
C MET A 140 3.28 8.52 8.15
N GLY A 141 3.27 9.85 8.06
CA GLY A 141 2.65 10.72 9.08
C GLY A 141 1.16 10.45 9.24
N LEU A 142 0.42 10.33 8.12
CA LEU A 142 -1.01 10.04 8.13
C LEU A 142 -1.29 8.65 8.72
N HIS A 143 -0.54 7.65 8.24
CA HIS A 143 -0.73 6.27 8.67
C HIS A 143 -0.43 6.06 10.16
N ALA A 144 0.60 6.72 10.70
CA ALA A 144 0.86 6.72 12.15
C ALA A 144 -0.23 7.43 12.94
N THR A 145 -0.73 8.56 12.43
CA THR A 145 -1.86 9.28 13.03
C THR A 145 -3.09 8.38 13.15
N LEU A 146 -3.45 7.66 12.08
CA LEU A 146 -4.57 6.71 12.10
C LEU A 146 -4.33 5.53 13.03
N ALA A 147 -3.13 4.93 13.00
CA ALA A 147 -2.79 3.82 13.87
C ALA A 147 -2.87 4.20 15.36
N ASN A 148 -2.30 5.34 15.75
CA ASN A 148 -2.37 5.84 17.12
C ASN A 148 -3.80 6.23 17.53
N ALA A 149 -4.60 6.76 16.60
CA ALA A 149 -6.00 7.10 16.88
C ALA A 149 -6.82 5.85 17.23
N PHE A 150 -6.62 4.71 16.54
CA PHE A 150 -7.25 3.45 16.91
C PHE A 150 -6.66 2.82 18.17
N LEU A 151 -5.36 2.97 18.40
CA LEU A 151 -4.69 2.44 19.59
C LEU A 151 -5.22 3.08 20.88
N HIS A 152 -5.46 4.39 20.85
CA HIS A 152 -5.75 5.18 22.03
C HIS A 152 -7.21 5.64 22.16
N SER A 153 -8.11 5.15 21.30
CA SER A 153 -9.54 5.45 21.43
C SER A 153 -10.42 4.27 21.02
N HIS A 154 -11.21 3.78 21.98
CA HIS A 154 -12.16 2.70 21.71
C HIS A 154 -13.35 3.20 20.90
N GLU A 155 -13.78 4.45 21.13
CA GLU A 155 -14.83 5.10 20.35
C GLU A 155 -14.51 4.99 18.86
N ARG A 156 -13.29 5.38 18.47
CA ARG A 156 -12.88 5.41 17.05
C ARG A 156 -12.92 4.04 16.37
N ILE A 157 -12.86 2.96 17.14
CA ILE A 157 -13.01 1.59 16.63
C ILE A 157 -14.49 1.32 16.29
N LEU A 158 -15.40 1.80 17.14
CA LEU A 158 -16.86 1.64 16.99
C LEU A 158 -17.42 2.58 15.92
N HIS A 159 -16.95 3.83 15.88
CA HIS A 159 -17.37 4.88 14.96
C HIS A 159 -16.16 5.58 14.30
N PRO A 160 -15.52 4.96 13.29
CA PRO A 160 -14.37 5.52 12.61
C PRO A 160 -14.59 6.92 12.01
N THR A 161 -13.89 7.91 12.56
CA THR A 161 -13.83 9.32 12.12
C THR A 161 -12.38 9.78 11.99
N TYR A 162 -12.11 10.81 11.20
CA TYR A 162 -10.76 11.38 11.10
C TYR A 162 -10.36 12.06 12.42
N SER A 163 -9.19 11.73 12.98
CA SER A 163 -8.65 12.47 14.15
C SER A 163 -8.23 13.89 13.82
N ILE A 164 -7.88 14.10 12.56
CA ILE A 164 -7.45 15.37 12.00
C ILE A 164 -8.60 16.23 11.47
N PHE A 165 -9.83 15.70 11.48
CA PHE A 165 -11.03 16.42 11.08
C PHE A 165 -12.27 15.66 11.60
N PRO A 166 -12.60 15.75 12.91
CA PRO A 166 -13.53 14.83 13.58
C PRO A 166 -14.99 14.89 13.10
N SER A 167 -15.41 16.03 12.55
CA SER A 167 -16.73 16.15 11.91
C SER A 167 -16.81 15.40 10.58
N TRP A 168 -15.71 14.84 10.08
CA TRP A 168 -15.66 14.07 8.85
C TRP A 168 -15.49 12.57 9.13
N PRO A 169 -16.33 11.73 8.53
CA PRO A 169 -16.25 10.29 8.72
C PRO A 169 -15.05 9.66 7.98
N LEU A 170 -14.49 8.56 8.50
CA LEU A 170 -13.28 7.96 7.96
C LEU A 170 -13.56 7.07 6.74
N GLY A 171 -13.49 7.67 5.54
CA GLY A 171 -13.65 6.99 4.24
C GLY A 171 -12.37 6.47 3.60
N TYR A 172 -11.22 6.81 4.18
CA TYR A 172 -9.94 6.26 3.77
C TYR A 172 -9.81 4.79 4.21
N PRO A 173 -9.30 3.87 3.36
CA PRO A 173 -9.05 2.48 3.73
C PRO A 173 -8.03 2.36 4.87
N PHE A 174 -8.49 2.05 6.08
CA PHE A 174 -7.68 2.14 7.31
C PHE A 174 -7.17 0.80 7.87
N LEU A 175 -7.56 -0.35 7.27
CA LEU A 175 -7.26 -1.66 7.88
C LEU A 175 -5.76 -1.97 7.96
N ALA A 176 -4.94 -1.43 7.05
CA ALA A 176 -3.48 -1.57 7.12
C ALA A 176 -2.89 -0.83 8.34
N ASP A 177 -3.51 0.27 8.76
CA ASP A 177 -3.10 1.08 9.90
C ASP A 177 -3.64 0.46 11.20
N PHE A 178 -4.86 -0.07 11.15
CA PHE A 178 -5.44 -0.85 12.24
C PHE A 178 -4.59 -2.09 12.57
N ALA A 179 -4.02 -2.77 11.57
CA ALA A 179 -3.11 -3.89 11.79
C ALA A 179 -1.83 -3.45 12.54
N ALA A 180 -1.31 -2.25 12.26
CA ALA A 180 -0.17 -1.70 13.00
C ALA A 180 -0.57 -1.32 14.43
N ALA A 181 -1.74 -0.69 14.61
CA ALA A 181 -2.30 -0.40 15.94
C ALA A 181 -2.46 -1.67 16.78
N THR A 182 -2.96 -2.75 16.18
CA THR A 182 -3.12 -4.05 16.85
C THR A 182 -1.77 -4.63 17.27
N ALA A 183 -0.73 -4.52 16.42
CA ALA A 183 0.61 -4.94 16.79
C ALA A 183 1.16 -4.10 17.96
N MET A 184 0.90 -2.80 17.97
CA MET A 184 1.31 -1.88 19.05
C MET A 184 0.57 -2.16 20.35
N ALA A 185 -0.72 -2.51 20.30
CA ALA A 185 -1.51 -2.95 21.46
C ALA A 185 -0.93 -4.22 22.12
N MET A 186 -0.31 -5.10 21.33
CA MET A 186 0.44 -6.26 21.86
C MET A 186 1.85 -5.93 22.37
N GLY A 187 2.20 -4.65 22.50
CA GLY A 187 3.47 -4.20 23.06
C GLY A 187 4.61 -4.02 22.05
N SER A 188 4.35 -4.08 20.74
CA SER A 188 5.38 -3.72 19.76
C SER A 188 5.61 -2.20 19.71
N SER A 189 6.85 -1.81 19.39
CA SER A 189 7.13 -0.41 19.05
C SER A 189 6.45 -0.02 17.73
N ILE A 190 6.18 1.27 17.54
CA ILE A 190 5.65 1.80 16.26
C ILE A 190 6.50 1.34 15.06
N GLY A 191 7.83 1.36 15.20
CA GLY A 191 8.76 0.89 14.16
C GLY A 191 8.57 -0.58 13.79
N PHE A 192 8.56 -1.46 14.80
CA PHE A 192 8.39 -2.89 14.55
C PHE A 192 6.97 -3.23 14.07
N GLY A 193 5.92 -2.60 14.60
CA GLY A 193 4.54 -2.81 14.19
C GLY A 193 4.31 -2.45 12.72
N PHE A 194 4.81 -1.28 12.29
CA PHE A 194 4.74 -0.86 10.88
C PHE A 194 5.54 -1.77 9.96
N PHE A 195 6.76 -2.15 10.35
CA PHE A 195 7.63 -3.05 9.59
C PHE A 195 7.04 -4.45 9.45
N ALA A 196 6.65 -5.09 10.57
CA ALA A 196 6.22 -6.48 10.58
C ALA A 196 4.92 -6.69 9.79
N THR A 197 3.97 -5.77 9.93
CA THR A 197 2.70 -5.80 9.18
C THR A 197 2.94 -5.67 7.68
N ALA A 198 3.78 -4.70 7.27
CA ALA A 198 4.12 -4.50 5.87
C ALA A 198 4.99 -5.65 5.30
N ALA A 199 5.86 -6.26 6.10
CA ALA A 199 6.68 -7.41 5.69
C ALA A 199 5.80 -8.62 5.39
N PHE A 200 4.72 -8.82 6.16
CA PHE A 200 3.74 -9.86 5.88
C PHE A 200 3.01 -9.62 4.55
N ALA A 201 2.56 -8.38 4.29
CA ALA A 201 1.95 -7.99 3.02
C ALA A 201 2.91 -8.15 1.83
N LEU A 202 4.18 -7.79 2.01
CA LEU A 202 5.25 -7.96 1.02
C LEU A 202 5.48 -9.44 0.66
N LEU A 203 5.53 -10.33 1.64
CA LEU A 203 5.64 -11.77 1.39
C LEU A 203 4.43 -12.31 0.62
N ALA A 204 3.22 -11.83 0.95
CA ALA A 204 2.02 -12.17 0.20
C ALA A 204 2.07 -11.64 -1.25
N LEU A 205 2.60 -10.43 -1.46
CA LEU A 205 2.79 -9.81 -2.77
C LEU A 205 3.74 -10.64 -3.63
N LEU A 206 4.95 -10.92 -3.15
CA LEU A 206 5.95 -11.70 -3.89
C LEU A 206 5.44 -13.12 -4.20
N SER A 207 4.71 -13.72 -3.26
CA SER A 207 4.07 -15.03 -3.48
C SER A 207 3.06 -14.97 -4.62
N ASN A 208 2.22 -13.93 -4.67
CA ASN A 208 1.20 -13.75 -5.71
C ASN A 208 1.79 -13.41 -7.08
N LEU A 209 2.80 -12.53 -7.13
CA LEU A 209 3.53 -12.24 -8.35
C LEU A 209 4.19 -13.50 -8.91
N TYR A 210 4.90 -14.26 -8.08
CA TYR A 210 5.54 -15.51 -8.48
C TYR A 210 4.50 -16.56 -8.93
N GLY A 211 3.43 -16.75 -8.16
CA GLY A 211 2.36 -17.68 -8.47
C GLY A 211 1.72 -17.39 -9.83
N LEU A 212 1.38 -16.12 -10.09
CA LEU A 212 0.80 -15.68 -11.36
C LEU A 212 1.79 -15.82 -12.53
N ALA A 213 3.04 -15.37 -12.35
CA ALA A 213 4.05 -15.44 -13.40
C ALA A 213 4.37 -16.89 -13.81
N ARG A 214 4.41 -17.81 -12.85
CA ARG A 214 4.66 -19.25 -13.09
C ARG A 214 3.60 -19.94 -13.92
N ARG A 215 2.41 -19.34 -14.09
CA ARG A 215 1.38 -19.84 -15.01
C ARG A 215 1.87 -19.86 -16.46
N TRP A 216 2.66 -18.86 -16.84
CA TRP A 216 3.06 -18.63 -18.23
C TRP A 216 4.56 -18.79 -18.46
N LEU A 217 5.37 -18.56 -17.41
CA LEU A 217 6.81 -18.41 -17.51
C LEU A 217 7.53 -19.50 -16.71
N PRO A 218 8.64 -20.07 -17.22
CA PRO A 218 9.56 -20.90 -16.44
C PRO A 218 10.10 -20.14 -15.21
N PRO A 219 10.60 -20.83 -14.17
CA PRO A 219 11.02 -20.20 -12.91
C PRO A 219 11.95 -19.00 -13.06
N ALA A 220 12.97 -19.11 -13.93
CA ALA A 220 13.91 -18.03 -14.25
C ALA A 220 13.20 -16.75 -14.74
N TYR A 221 12.27 -16.90 -15.67
CA TYR A 221 11.56 -15.77 -16.27
C TYR A 221 10.42 -15.26 -15.39
N ALA A 222 9.88 -16.10 -14.50
CA ALA A 222 8.97 -15.64 -13.45
C ALA A 222 9.69 -14.72 -12.46
N VAL A 223 10.93 -15.04 -12.07
CA VAL A 223 11.77 -14.15 -11.26
C VAL A 223 12.15 -12.89 -12.03
N LEU A 224 12.45 -13.00 -13.33
CA LEU A 224 12.67 -11.82 -14.18
C LEU A 224 11.44 -10.92 -14.26
N ALA A 225 10.23 -11.48 -14.36
CA ALA A 225 9.00 -10.69 -14.34
C ALA A 225 8.83 -9.93 -13.01
N ILE A 226 9.17 -10.57 -11.88
CA ILE A 226 9.18 -9.89 -10.57
C ILE A 226 10.24 -8.78 -10.55
N PHE A 227 11.45 -9.05 -11.03
CA PHE A 227 12.51 -8.05 -11.13
C PHE A 227 12.06 -6.84 -11.98
N LEU A 228 11.48 -7.09 -13.16
CA LEU A 228 10.93 -6.04 -14.02
C LEU A 228 9.77 -5.29 -13.39
N PHE A 229 8.92 -5.96 -12.61
CA PHE A 229 7.83 -5.31 -11.89
C PHE A 229 8.33 -4.40 -10.76
N LEU A 230 9.40 -4.80 -10.09
CA LEU A 230 9.97 -4.07 -8.96
C LEU A 230 10.79 -2.86 -9.42
N PHE A 231 11.63 -3.06 -10.44
CA PHE A 231 12.59 -2.06 -10.89
C PHE A 231 12.19 -1.36 -12.19
N GLY A 232 11.08 -1.75 -12.82
CA GLY A 232 10.59 -1.11 -14.03
C GLY A 232 10.44 0.40 -13.83
N GLY A 233 11.00 1.17 -14.75
CA GLY A 233 11.07 2.61 -14.61
C GLY A 233 11.06 3.35 -15.95
N ASN A 234 11.30 4.65 -15.83
CA ASN A 234 11.20 5.63 -16.89
C ASN A 234 12.58 5.95 -17.53
N LEU A 235 12.66 6.95 -18.42
CA LEU A 235 13.92 7.39 -19.05
C LEU A 235 14.85 8.20 -18.13
N GLY A 236 14.62 8.20 -16.81
CA GLY A 236 15.49 8.78 -15.79
C GLY A 236 16.98 8.54 -15.97
N ILE A 237 17.34 7.36 -16.49
CA ILE A 237 18.73 6.99 -16.78
C ILE A 237 19.42 7.96 -17.74
N VAL A 238 18.70 8.60 -18.66
CA VAL A 238 19.26 9.60 -19.56
C VAL A 238 19.73 10.83 -18.78
N PHE A 239 18.94 11.28 -17.81
CA PHE A 239 19.30 12.40 -16.94
C PHE A 239 20.43 12.02 -16.00
N PHE A 240 20.41 10.82 -15.42
CA PHE A 240 21.53 10.32 -14.62
C PHE A 240 22.84 10.31 -15.42
N LEU A 241 22.81 9.84 -16.67
CA LEU A 241 24.00 9.82 -17.54
C LEU A 241 24.45 11.22 -17.96
N ARG A 242 23.51 12.17 -18.13
CA ARG A 242 23.82 13.59 -18.37
C ARG A 242 24.50 14.22 -17.16
N ASP A 243 24.01 13.90 -15.97
CA ASP A 243 24.45 14.50 -14.72
C ASP A 243 25.72 13.81 -14.18
N LEU A 244 26.10 12.65 -14.75
CA LEU A 244 27.34 11.92 -14.44
C LEU A 244 28.58 12.73 -14.87
N PRO A 245 29.35 13.33 -13.96
CA PRO A 245 30.51 14.14 -14.31
C PRO A 245 31.70 13.22 -14.64
N THR A 246 32.25 13.33 -15.84
CA THR A 246 33.53 12.69 -16.16
C THR A 246 34.66 13.46 -15.46
N GLY A 247 35.08 13.02 -14.26
CA GLY A 247 36.30 13.54 -13.62
C GLY A 247 36.28 13.81 -12.11
N HIS A 248 35.15 13.65 -11.41
CA HIS A 248 35.09 13.91 -9.96
C HIS A 248 35.49 12.72 -9.06
N GLY A 249 35.93 11.60 -9.65
CA GLY A 249 36.20 10.36 -8.91
C GLY A 249 34.99 9.86 -8.10
N PRO A 250 35.17 8.87 -7.23
CA PRO A 250 34.08 8.35 -6.38
C PRO A 250 33.48 9.39 -5.43
N ALA A 251 34.26 10.41 -5.04
CA ALA A 251 33.86 11.46 -4.09
C ALA A 251 32.82 12.44 -4.66
N GLY A 252 32.71 12.55 -5.99
CA GLY A 252 31.69 13.37 -6.64
C GLY A 252 30.36 12.65 -6.87
N LEU A 253 30.26 11.34 -6.65
CA LEU A 253 29.04 10.57 -6.91
C LEU A 253 27.89 10.73 -5.87
N PRO A 254 28.11 11.12 -4.59
CA PRO A 254 27.05 11.22 -3.57
C PRO A 254 25.79 11.96 -4.00
N HIS A 255 25.91 13.10 -4.69
CA HIS A 255 24.76 13.90 -5.13
C HIS A 255 23.86 13.14 -6.12
N LEU A 256 24.43 12.28 -6.97
CA LEU A 256 23.66 11.47 -7.93
C LEU A 256 22.78 10.42 -7.26
N TRP A 257 23.09 10.02 -6.02
CA TRP A 257 22.28 9.05 -5.28
C TRP A 257 21.15 9.71 -4.49
N LEU A 258 21.16 11.05 -4.37
CA LEU A 258 20.14 11.84 -3.67
C LEU A 258 19.09 12.40 -4.64
N GLU A 259 19.46 12.58 -5.91
CA GLU A 259 18.53 13.00 -6.96
C GLU A 259 17.54 11.88 -7.34
N ASP A 260 16.26 12.23 -7.47
CA ASP A 260 15.24 11.28 -7.86
C ASP A 260 15.13 11.17 -9.38
N TYR A 261 15.90 10.25 -9.96
CA TYR A 261 15.81 9.98 -11.40
C TYR A 261 14.58 9.15 -11.78
N ALA A 262 13.78 8.66 -10.84
CA ALA A 262 12.56 7.92 -11.17
C ALA A 262 11.30 8.76 -11.00
N ASN A 263 11.31 9.82 -10.19
CA ASN A 263 10.13 10.63 -9.92
C ASN A 263 10.54 12.09 -9.62
N ASN A 264 10.66 12.89 -10.68
CA ASN A 264 11.04 14.29 -10.59
C ASN A 264 10.21 15.15 -11.55
N PHE A 265 9.30 15.91 -10.94
CA PHE A 265 8.33 16.74 -11.65
C PHE A 265 9.01 17.88 -12.44
N ASN A 266 10.19 18.36 -12.00
CA ASN A 266 10.97 19.36 -12.75
C ASN A 266 11.55 18.77 -14.05
N LEU A 267 11.73 17.46 -14.12
CA LEU A 267 12.17 16.73 -15.32
C LEU A 267 10.99 16.14 -16.11
N SER A 268 9.74 16.49 -15.76
CA SER A 268 8.52 15.86 -16.31
C SER A 268 8.49 14.33 -16.14
N LEU A 269 9.17 13.82 -15.11
CA LEU A 269 9.18 12.41 -14.71
C LEU A 269 8.17 12.22 -13.57
N ASN A 270 6.94 11.90 -13.93
CA ASN A 270 5.80 11.84 -13.01
C ASN A 270 5.18 10.43 -12.90
N TYR A 271 5.55 9.50 -13.78
CA TYR A 271 5.27 8.07 -13.58
C TYR A 271 6.48 7.44 -12.88
N GLY A 272 6.42 7.52 -11.56
CA GLY A 272 7.42 7.03 -10.62
C GLY A 272 7.65 5.51 -10.69
N ASN A 273 8.71 5.05 -10.01
CA ASN A 273 8.90 3.61 -9.87
C ASN A 273 7.84 3.04 -8.91
N ILE A 274 7.15 2.01 -9.37
CA ILE A 274 6.03 1.41 -8.63
C ILE A 274 6.42 0.90 -7.24
N THR A 275 7.67 0.47 -7.02
CA THR A 275 8.08 0.01 -5.69
C THR A 275 8.23 1.18 -4.72
N THR A 276 8.98 2.20 -5.12
CA THR A 276 9.40 3.30 -4.23
C THR A 276 8.36 4.43 -4.13
N ASP A 277 7.49 4.59 -5.13
CA ASP A 277 6.45 5.63 -5.14
C ASP A 277 5.04 5.11 -4.87
N VAL A 278 4.82 3.78 -4.88
CA VAL A 278 3.48 3.20 -4.67
C VAL A 278 3.48 2.11 -3.61
N LEU A 279 4.26 1.04 -3.77
CA LEU A 279 4.18 -0.10 -2.87
C LEU A 279 4.71 0.22 -1.48
N LEU A 280 5.90 0.80 -1.37
CA LEU A 280 6.50 1.09 -0.07
C LEU A 280 5.86 2.29 0.67
N PRO A 281 5.59 3.44 0.02
CA PRO A 281 5.02 4.60 0.72
C PRO A 281 3.51 4.45 0.98
N MET A 282 2.74 3.91 0.03
CA MET A 282 1.29 3.82 0.14
C MET A 282 0.87 2.47 0.71
N ARG A 283 0.68 2.39 2.03
CA ARG A 283 0.34 1.12 2.71
C ARG A 283 -0.90 0.45 2.12
N THR A 284 -1.92 1.21 1.75
CA THR A 284 -3.13 0.64 1.10
C THR A 284 -2.79 -0.14 -0.18
N SER A 285 -1.83 0.30 -0.98
CA SER A 285 -1.39 -0.41 -2.18
C SER A 285 -0.65 -1.71 -1.85
N LEU A 286 0.28 -1.70 -0.90
CA LEU A 286 1.05 -2.88 -0.51
C LEU A 286 0.16 -4.02 0.01
N PHE A 287 -0.85 -3.68 0.82
CA PHE A 287 -1.75 -4.65 1.43
C PHE A 287 -2.87 -5.08 0.46
N GLY A 288 -3.37 -4.17 -0.38
CA GLY A 288 -4.42 -4.46 -1.35
C GLY A 288 -3.97 -5.27 -2.56
N ALA A 289 -2.79 -4.96 -3.10
CA ALA A 289 -2.26 -5.58 -4.32
C ALA A 289 -2.20 -7.12 -4.28
N PRO A 290 -1.63 -7.79 -3.26
CA PRO A 290 -1.63 -9.25 -3.19
C PRO A 290 -3.04 -9.87 -3.19
N ILE A 291 -3.98 -9.27 -2.48
CA ILE A 291 -5.37 -9.74 -2.40
C ILE A 291 -6.05 -9.64 -3.77
N ALA A 292 -5.87 -8.50 -4.44
CA ALA A 292 -6.39 -8.28 -5.78
C ALA A 292 -5.71 -9.16 -6.84
N PHE A 293 -4.38 -9.34 -6.79
CA PHE A 293 -3.66 -10.23 -7.71
C PHE A 293 -4.09 -11.69 -7.56
N ALA A 294 -4.36 -12.16 -6.33
CA ALA A 294 -4.93 -13.48 -6.09
C ALA A 294 -6.32 -13.62 -6.74
N ALA A 295 -7.20 -12.63 -6.54
CA ALA A 295 -8.52 -12.62 -7.17
C ALA A 295 -8.43 -12.62 -8.71
N VAL A 296 -7.64 -11.71 -9.29
CA VAL A 296 -7.37 -11.63 -10.74
C VAL A 296 -6.79 -12.95 -11.27
N SER A 297 -5.89 -13.58 -10.51
CA SER A 297 -5.32 -14.88 -10.86
C SER A 297 -6.40 -15.96 -10.99
N ILE A 298 -7.38 -16.01 -10.07
CA ILE A 298 -8.50 -16.96 -10.17
C ILE A 298 -9.43 -16.60 -11.33
N LEU A 299 -9.79 -15.32 -11.47
CA LEU A 299 -10.73 -14.82 -12.48
C LEU A 299 -10.24 -15.06 -13.92
N SER A 300 -8.92 -14.95 -14.13
CA SER A 300 -8.28 -15.14 -15.43
C SER A 300 -8.16 -16.61 -15.87
N ARG A 301 -8.55 -17.58 -15.03
CA ARG A 301 -8.44 -19.00 -15.37
C ARG A 301 -9.38 -19.39 -16.52
N ARG A 302 -8.83 -20.16 -17.45
CA ARG A 302 -9.59 -20.72 -18.58
C ARG A 302 -10.52 -21.84 -18.13
N ALA A 303 -9.97 -22.81 -17.41
CA ALA A 303 -10.73 -23.89 -16.80
C ALA A 303 -11.75 -23.31 -15.81
N ARG A 304 -12.94 -23.91 -15.72
CA ARG A 304 -13.94 -23.50 -14.74
C ARG A 304 -13.39 -23.79 -13.34
N PRO A 305 -13.12 -22.77 -12.51
CA PRO A 305 -12.66 -23.00 -11.14
C PRO A 305 -13.74 -23.77 -10.35
N ALA A 306 -13.30 -24.51 -9.34
CA ALA A 306 -14.22 -25.16 -8.41
C ALA A 306 -15.06 -24.11 -7.67
N LEU A 307 -16.23 -24.50 -7.14
CA LEU A 307 -17.09 -23.57 -6.39
C LEU A 307 -16.32 -22.91 -5.22
N ALA A 308 -15.52 -23.68 -4.49
CA ALA A 308 -14.68 -23.17 -3.41
C ALA A 308 -13.72 -22.05 -3.87
N GLU A 309 -13.05 -22.21 -5.02
CA GLU A 309 -12.15 -21.18 -5.55
C GLU A 309 -12.91 -19.92 -5.98
N LYS A 310 -14.15 -20.08 -6.50
CA LYS A 310 -15.01 -18.93 -6.83
C LYS A 310 -15.44 -18.16 -5.59
N ILE A 311 -15.79 -18.88 -4.52
CA ILE A 311 -16.12 -18.29 -3.21
C ILE A 311 -14.90 -17.55 -2.68
N VAL A 312 -13.71 -18.17 -2.71
CA VAL A 312 -12.46 -17.52 -2.28
C VAL A 312 -12.17 -16.25 -3.07
N ALA A 313 -12.32 -16.26 -4.40
CA ALA A 313 -12.19 -15.02 -5.19
C ALA A 313 -13.20 -13.95 -4.76
N GLY A 314 -14.42 -14.35 -4.41
CA GLY A 314 -15.45 -13.45 -3.90
C GLY A 314 -15.11 -12.88 -2.51
N LEU A 315 -14.56 -13.70 -1.61
CA LEU A 315 -14.08 -13.27 -0.30
C LEU A 315 -12.92 -12.28 -0.43
N LEU A 316 -11.95 -12.57 -1.31
CA LEU A 316 -10.81 -11.70 -1.57
C LEU A 316 -11.28 -10.33 -2.09
N LEU A 317 -12.11 -10.29 -3.14
CA LEU A 317 -12.67 -9.04 -3.66
C LEU A 317 -13.53 -8.33 -2.60
N GLY A 318 -14.38 -9.08 -1.92
CA GLY A 318 -15.26 -8.60 -0.86
C GLY A 318 -14.52 -7.94 0.31
N SER A 319 -13.29 -8.38 0.59
CA SER A 319 -12.46 -7.84 1.68
C SER A 319 -11.72 -6.55 1.34
N LEU A 320 -11.68 -6.14 0.06
CA LEU A 320 -10.81 -5.08 -0.40
C LEU A 320 -11.25 -3.64 -0.08
N PRO A 321 -12.54 -3.23 -0.02
CA PRO A 321 -12.87 -1.80 0.06
C PRO A 321 -12.16 -1.02 1.18
N LEU A 322 -12.15 -1.54 2.41
CA LEU A 322 -11.45 -0.92 3.56
C LEU A 322 -9.95 -1.29 3.66
N VAL A 323 -9.44 -2.14 2.77
CA VAL A 323 -7.99 -2.42 2.61
C VAL A 323 -7.37 -1.53 1.55
N SER A 324 -8.00 -1.48 0.37
CA SER A 324 -7.62 -0.69 -0.81
C SER A 324 -8.75 -0.67 -1.83
N ALA A 325 -9.53 0.41 -1.83
CA ALA A 325 -10.57 0.65 -2.83
C ALA A 325 -10.02 0.64 -4.27
N HIS A 326 -8.79 1.11 -4.49
CA HIS A 326 -8.12 1.11 -5.80
C HIS A 326 -7.82 -0.30 -6.29
N SER A 327 -7.38 -1.19 -5.39
CA SER A 327 -7.14 -2.60 -5.72
C SER A 327 -8.45 -3.34 -6.03
N LEU A 328 -9.54 -3.03 -5.32
CA LEU A 328 -10.88 -3.53 -5.69
C LEU A 328 -11.28 -3.07 -7.08
N LEU A 329 -11.16 -1.77 -7.35
CA LEU A 329 -11.52 -1.18 -8.64
C LEU A 329 -10.73 -1.82 -9.77
N ALA A 330 -9.40 -1.88 -9.66
CA ALA A 330 -8.54 -2.51 -10.66
C ALA A 330 -8.91 -3.99 -10.90
N ALA A 331 -9.08 -4.78 -9.84
CA ALA A 331 -9.44 -6.19 -9.96
C ALA A 331 -10.83 -6.40 -10.58
N SER A 332 -11.79 -5.54 -10.24
CA SER A 332 -13.17 -5.58 -10.76
C SER A 332 -13.22 -5.21 -12.24
N LEU A 333 -12.48 -4.17 -12.64
CA LEU A 333 -12.32 -3.78 -14.05
C LEU A 333 -11.66 -4.91 -14.86
N CYS A 334 -10.59 -5.52 -14.32
CA CYS A 334 -10.00 -6.69 -14.95
C CYS A 334 -11.01 -7.85 -15.08
N GLY A 335 -11.77 -8.11 -14.02
CA GLY A 335 -12.86 -9.07 -13.97
C GLY A 335 -13.90 -8.84 -15.08
N ALA A 336 -14.36 -7.61 -15.24
CA ALA A 336 -15.32 -7.23 -16.27
C ALA A 336 -14.80 -7.55 -17.68
N VAL A 337 -13.55 -7.20 -17.98
CA VAL A 337 -12.95 -7.54 -19.29
C VAL A 337 -12.81 -9.06 -19.46
N TYR A 338 -12.46 -9.84 -18.42
CA TYR A 338 -12.45 -11.30 -18.52
C TYR A 338 -13.84 -11.89 -18.82
N VAL A 339 -14.90 -11.30 -18.26
CA VAL A 339 -16.29 -11.67 -18.56
C VAL A 339 -16.62 -11.37 -20.02
N LEU A 340 -16.25 -10.18 -20.52
CA LEU A 340 -16.47 -9.77 -21.92
C LEU A 340 -15.68 -10.62 -22.92
N GLN A 341 -14.52 -11.16 -22.53
CA GLN A 341 -13.74 -12.07 -23.37
C GLN A 341 -14.34 -13.48 -23.49
N ALA A 342 -15.32 -13.85 -22.66
CA ALA A 342 -15.92 -15.17 -22.65
C ALA A 342 -17.27 -15.24 -23.37
N PRO A 343 -17.65 -16.40 -23.92
CA PRO A 343 -18.98 -16.59 -24.48
C PRO A 343 -20.07 -16.33 -23.43
N LEU A 344 -21.18 -15.69 -23.82
CA LEU A 344 -22.29 -15.31 -22.92
C LEU A 344 -22.77 -16.47 -22.03
N ARG A 345 -22.87 -17.68 -22.56
CA ARG A 345 -23.29 -18.89 -21.81
C ARG A 345 -22.33 -19.28 -20.68
N GLN A 346 -21.07 -18.84 -20.74
CA GLN A 346 -20.05 -19.13 -19.74
C GLN A 346 -19.95 -18.05 -18.65
N THR A 347 -20.64 -16.91 -18.81
CA THR A 347 -20.61 -15.80 -17.84
C THR A 347 -21.14 -16.17 -16.46
N ARG A 348 -22.07 -17.13 -16.41
CA ARG A 348 -22.61 -17.69 -15.16
C ARG A 348 -21.55 -18.27 -14.23
N ARG A 349 -20.35 -18.60 -14.74
CA ARG A 349 -19.26 -19.15 -13.91
C ARG A 349 -18.72 -18.15 -12.87
N TRP A 350 -18.92 -16.85 -13.07
CA TRP A 350 -18.47 -15.80 -12.15
C TRP A 350 -19.54 -15.34 -11.16
N TRP A 351 -20.79 -15.80 -11.30
CA TRP A 351 -21.89 -15.39 -10.40
C TRP A 351 -21.61 -15.69 -8.93
N PRO A 352 -21.09 -16.86 -8.52
CA PRO A 352 -20.78 -17.10 -7.11
C PRO A 352 -19.73 -16.11 -6.57
N THR A 353 -18.73 -15.78 -7.39
CA THR A 353 -17.72 -14.76 -7.03
C THR A 353 -18.35 -13.38 -6.89
N ALA A 354 -19.18 -12.97 -7.85
CA ALA A 354 -19.84 -11.67 -7.84
C ALA A 354 -20.82 -11.52 -6.66
N LEU A 355 -21.59 -12.56 -6.34
CA LEU A 355 -22.54 -12.54 -5.22
C LEU A 355 -21.82 -12.44 -3.87
N VAL A 356 -20.79 -13.25 -3.65
CA VAL A 356 -20.00 -13.18 -2.40
C VAL A 356 -19.27 -11.84 -2.28
N ALA A 357 -18.66 -11.36 -3.38
CA ALA A 357 -18.00 -10.06 -3.40
C ALA A 357 -18.98 -8.92 -3.11
N ALA A 358 -20.16 -8.91 -3.75
CA ALA A 358 -21.18 -7.88 -3.53
C ALA A 358 -21.73 -7.90 -2.10
N ALA A 359 -21.95 -9.08 -1.52
CA ALA A 359 -22.45 -9.21 -0.16
C ALA A 359 -21.48 -8.62 0.89
N LEU A 360 -20.17 -8.77 0.68
CA LEU A 360 -19.15 -8.26 1.60
C LEU A 360 -18.72 -6.83 1.28
N ALA A 361 -18.49 -6.51 0.01
CA ALA A 361 -18.02 -5.20 -0.41
C ALA A 361 -19.14 -4.15 -0.38
N GLY A 362 -20.40 -4.54 -0.62
CA GLY A 362 -21.54 -3.62 -0.69
C GLY A 362 -21.66 -2.71 0.53
N PRO A 363 -21.77 -3.25 1.77
CA PRO A 363 -21.84 -2.43 2.98
C PRO A 363 -20.64 -1.50 3.17
N GLN A 364 -19.44 -1.95 2.81
CA GLN A 364 -18.22 -1.14 2.91
C GLN A 364 -18.19 -0.03 1.84
N LEU A 365 -18.69 -0.29 0.64
CA LEU A 365 -18.79 0.72 -0.42
C LEU A 365 -19.87 1.75 -0.08
N LEU A 366 -20.97 1.35 0.54
CA LEU A 366 -21.99 2.27 1.07
C LEU A 366 -21.41 3.14 2.19
N TRP A 367 -20.61 2.55 3.07
CA TRP A 367 -19.84 3.27 4.08
C TRP A 367 -18.95 4.33 3.43
N ILE A 368 -18.06 3.93 2.51
CA ILE A 368 -17.16 4.86 1.81
C ILE A 368 -17.96 5.92 1.02
N HIS A 369 -19.05 5.54 0.35
CA HIS A 369 -19.86 6.45 -0.46
C HIS A 369 -20.55 7.54 0.37
N HIS A 370 -21.17 7.16 1.50
CA HIS A 370 -21.80 8.12 2.40
C HIS A 370 -20.79 9.20 2.86
N GLN A 371 -19.53 8.81 2.96
CA GLN A 371 -18.43 9.65 3.44
C GLN A 371 -17.80 10.49 2.32
N MET A 372 -17.87 10.00 1.08
CA MET A 372 -17.50 10.74 -0.13
C MET A 372 -18.55 11.77 -0.57
N ALA A 373 -19.81 11.61 -0.15
CA ALA A 373 -20.92 12.44 -0.62
C ALA A 373 -20.76 13.94 -0.30
N GLY A 374 -19.98 14.29 0.74
CA GLY A 374 -19.69 15.68 1.09
C GLY A 374 -18.50 16.30 0.35
N ALA A 375 -17.74 15.52 -0.43
CA ALA A 375 -16.45 15.97 -0.95
C ALA A 375 -16.57 17.15 -1.93
N THR A 376 -15.61 18.06 -1.89
CA THR A 376 -15.58 19.27 -2.75
C THR A 376 -15.30 18.95 -4.21
N VAL A 377 -14.56 17.86 -4.46
CA VAL A 377 -14.17 17.41 -5.80
C VAL A 377 -14.78 16.05 -6.08
N ALA A 378 -15.38 15.91 -7.26
CA ALA A 378 -15.89 14.62 -7.72
C ALA A 378 -14.75 13.59 -7.83
N PHE A 379 -14.91 12.47 -7.13
CA PHE A 379 -13.93 11.37 -7.14
C PHE A 379 -13.79 10.78 -8.54
N ILE A 380 -14.92 10.48 -9.21
CA ILE A 380 -14.92 10.01 -10.59
C ILE A 380 -15.17 11.19 -11.51
N ARG A 381 -14.18 11.54 -12.32
CA ARG A 381 -14.28 12.62 -13.31
C ARG A 381 -13.46 12.30 -14.55
N ARG A 382 -13.77 13.00 -15.64
CA ARG A 382 -12.97 12.93 -16.86
C ARG A 382 -11.55 13.40 -16.57
N ALA A 383 -10.58 12.62 -17.01
CA ALA A 383 -9.17 12.98 -17.05
C ALA A 383 -8.77 13.36 -18.48
N ASN A 384 -7.78 14.24 -18.58
CA ASN A 384 -7.10 14.56 -19.83
C ASN A 384 -5.63 14.15 -19.69
N GLY A 385 -5.39 12.84 -19.50
CA GLY A 385 -4.05 12.30 -19.23
C GLY A 385 -3.90 11.69 -17.85
N PHE A 386 -2.68 11.23 -17.55
CA PHE A 386 -2.33 10.66 -16.24
C PHE A 386 -2.23 11.74 -15.15
N LEU A 387 -1.77 12.94 -15.51
CA LEU A 387 -1.73 14.14 -14.66
C LEU A 387 -2.20 15.35 -15.47
N PHE A 388 -2.64 16.40 -14.77
CA PHE A 388 -3.41 17.50 -15.35
C PHE A 388 -2.56 18.53 -16.11
N ASP A 389 -1.24 18.59 -15.87
CA ASP A 389 -0.35 19.62 -16.43
C ASP A 389 0.86 18.99 -17.12
N THR A 390 0.84 18.95 -18.46
CA THR A 390 2.04 18.71 -19.25
C THR A 390 1.91 19.34 -20.63
N ASP A 391 2.96 20.02 -21.08
CA ASP A 391 3.09 20.54 -22.45
C ASP A 391 3.48 19.44 -23.45
N LEU A 392 3.78 18.23 -22.97
CA LEU A 392 4.18 17.11 -23.81
C LEU A 392 2.96 16.43 -24.44
N ASN A 393 3.06 16.11 -25.73
CA ASN A 393 2.08 15.21 -26.36
C ASN A 393 2.14 13.80 -25.72
N TRP A 394 1.03 13.06 -25.75
CA TRP A 394 0.93 11.77 -25.06
C TRP A 394 2.01 10.74 -25.43
N PRO A 395 2.37 10.55 -26.72
CA PRO A 395 3.48 9.67 -27.09
C PRO A 395 4.81 10.06 -26.43
N THR A 396 5.20 11.34 -26.50
CA THR A 396 6.45 11.82 -25.88
C THR A 396 6.40 11.71 -24.37
N TYR A 397 5.26 12.06 -23.77
CA TYR A 397 5.03 11.93 -22.33
C TYR A 397 5.28 10.48 -21.88
N TRP A 398 4.66 9.50 -22.53
CA TRP A 398 4.80 8.09 -22.16
C TRP A 398 6.12 7.46 -22.57
N LEU A 399 6.85 8.01 -23.56
CA LEU A 399 8.22 7.60 -23.80
C LEU A 399 9.13 8.04 -22.67
N LEU A 400 8.99 9.30 -22.21
CA LEU A 400 9.75 9.86 -21.10
C LEU A 400 9.43 9.15 -19.78
N ASN A 401 8.13 9.05 -19.46
CA ASN A 401 7.59 8.51 -18.20
C ASN A 401 7.51 6.98 -18.18
N GLY A 402 7.20 6.35 -19.29
CA GLY A 402 7.10 4.89 -19.39
C GLY A 402 8.41 4.22 -19.75
N GLY A 403 9.43 4.98 -20.14
CA GLY A 403 10.72 4.43 -20.55
C GLY A 403 10.63 3.57 -21.80
N LEU A 404 11.61 2.68 -21.96
CA LEU A 404 11.47 1.53 -22.85
C LEU A 404 10.45 0.51 -22.31
N PHE A 405 10.16 0.53 -21.00
CA PHE A 405 9.33 -0.46 -20.31
C PHE A 405 7.90 -0.51 -20.86
N VAL A 406 7.22 0.64 -20.96
CA VAL A 406 5.85 0.73 -21.49
C VAL A 406 5.74 0.31 -22.97
N PRO A 407 6.47 0.93 -23.92
CA PRO A 407 6.37 0.55 -25.33
C PRO A 407 6.80 -0.88 -25.58
N LEU A 408 7.82 -1.40 -24.87
CA LEU A 408 8.23 -2.80 -25.00
C LEU A 408 7.17 -3.75 -24.44
N GLY A 409 6.55 -3.43 -23.30
CA GLY A 409 5.46 -4.23 -22.73
C GLY A 409 4.26 -4.33 -23.66
N ILE A 410 3.80 -3.18 -24.18
CA ILE A 410 2.69 -3.12 -25.16
C ILE A 410 3.08 -3.82 -26.47
N GLY A 411 4.29 -3.57 -27.00
CA GLY A 411 4.79 -4.21 -28.21
C GLY A 411 4.91 -5.73 -28.08
N ALA A 412 5.43 -6.21 -26.95
CA ALA A 412 5.57 -7.64 -26.66
C ALA A 412 4.22 -8.37 -26.60
N TRP A 413 3.12 -7.66 -26.28
CA TRP A 413 1.77 -8.20 -26.30
C TRP A 413 1.38 -8.75 -27.68
N PHE A 414 1.66 -8.03 -28.77
CA PHE A 414 1.26 -8.45 -30.12
C PHE A 414 1.87 -9.78 -30.55
N PHE A 415 3.07 -10.09 -30.04
CA PHE A 415 3.79 -11.32 -30.34
C PHE A 415 3.64 -12.41 -29.26
N GLY A 416 2.95 -12.11 -28.16
CA GLY A 416 2.73 -13.05 -27.07
C GLY A 416 1.79 -14.19 -27.46
N GLY A 417 1.91 -15.33 -26.76
CA GLY A 417 0.97 -16.44 -26.93
C GLY A 417 -0.47 -16.00 -26.63
N ARG A 418 -1.44 -16.61 -27.32
CA ARG A 418 -2.88 -16.25 -27.23
C ARG A 418 -3.40 -16.17 -25.80
N ASP A 419 -2.94 -17.07 -24.93
CA ASP A 419 -3.43 -17.17 -23.56
C ASP A 419 -2.80 -16.13 -22.63
N LEU A 420 -1.51 -15.83 -22.81
CA LEU A 420 -0.85 -14.72 -22.13
C LEU A 420 -1.50 -13.39 -22.53
N ARG A 421 -1.72 -13.17 -23.83
CA ARG A 421 -2.38 -11.97 -24.36
C ARG A 421 -3.77 -11.75 -23.75
N ARG A 422 -4.60 -12.79 -23.70
CA ARG A 422 -5.94 -12.72 -23.09
C ARG A 422 -5.87 -12.38 -21.61
N THR A 423 -4.89 -12.97 -20.91
CA THR A 423 -4.69 -12.75 -19.47
C THR A 423 -4.22 -11.33 -19.17
N THR A 424 -3.33 -10.76 -19.99
CA THR A 424 -2.74 -9.43 -19.76
C THR A 424 -3.53 -8.29 -20.39
N LEU A 425 -4.41 -8.55 -21.37
CA LEU A 425 -5.23 -7.50 -21.99
C LEU A 425 -6.01 -6.65 -20.95
N PRO A 426 -6.67 -7.22 -19.94
CA PRO A 426 -7.36 -6.41 -18.93
C PRO A 426 -6.44 -5.57 -18.06
N LEU A 427 -5.19 -6.00 -17.88
CA LEU A 427 -4.16 -5.21 -17.19
C LEU A 427 -3.71 -4.04 -18.08
N LEU A 428 -3.54 -4.28 -19.38
CA LEU A 428 -3.10 -3.26 -20.34
C LEU A 428 -4.14 -2.16 -20.55
N ILE A 429 -5.44 -2.48 -20.51
CA ILE A 429 -6.53 -1.51 -20.70
C ILE A 429 -6.61 -0.47 -19.56
N LEU A 430 -6.01 -0.75 -18.40
CA LEU A 430 -6.01 0.22 -17.28
C LEU A 430 -5.24 1.50 -17.62
N LEU A 431 -4.23 1.44 -18.52
CA LEU A 431 -3.51 2.62 -18.97
C LEU A 431 -4.44 3.65 -19.66
N PRO A 432 -5.07 3.33 -20.81
CA PRO A 432 -5.96 4.30 -21.47
C PRO A 432 -7.17 4.67 -20.59
N LEU A 433 -7.63 3.79 -19.71
CA LEU A 433 -8.69 4.12 -18.76
C LEU A 433 -8.26 5.21 -17.76
N CYS A 434 -7.08 5.05 -17.14
CA CYS A 434 -6.52 6.05 -16.22
C CYS A 434 -6.13 7.36 -16.92
N MET A 435 -5.94 7.34 -18.24
CA MET A 435 -5.76 8.57 -19.02
C MET A 435 -7.08 9.29 -19.31
N ALA A 436 -8.20 8.58 -19.28
CA ALA A 436 -9.53 9.11 -19.61
C ALA A 436 -10.37 9.45 -18.36
N VAL A 437 -10.06 8.82 -17.22
CA VAL A 437 -10.85 8.94 -15.98
C VAL A 437 -9.90 9.04 -14.78
N THR A 438 -10.18 10.00 -13.90
CA THR A 438 -9.60 10.07 -12.55
C THR A 438 -10.60 9.47 -11.57
N PHE A 439 -10.12 8.67 -10.62
CA PHE A 439 -10.95 7.94 -9.66
C PHE A 439 -10.89 8.47 -8.20
N GLN A 440 -10.10 9.50 -7.93
CA GLN A 440 -9.96 10.16 -6.62
C GLN A 440 -9.72 11.68 -6.80
N PRO A 441 -9.96 12.55 -5.79
CA PRO A 441 -9.62 13.97 -5.88
C PRO A 441 -8.18 14.22 -6.32
N ASN A 442 -7.21 13.52 -5.72
CA ASN A 442 -5.82 13.54 -6.18
C ASN A 442 -5.63 12.74 -7.49
N PRO A 443 -5.23 13.38 -8.60
CA PRO A 443 -4.97 12.72 -9.88
C PRO A 443 -3.91 11.62 -9.83
N PHE A 444 -2.87 11.84 -9.02
CA PHE A 444 -1.72 10.96 -8.92
C PHE A 444 -2.10 9.56 -8.45
N ASP A 445 -3.20 9.42 -7.70
CA ASP A 445 -3.68 8.14 -7.17
C ASP A 445 -4.10 7.13 -8.25
N ASN A 446 -4.31 7.57 -9.50
CA ASN A 446 -4.46 6.66 -10.64
C ASN A 446 -3.25 5.72 -10.81
N ILE A 447 -2.08 6.07 -10.27
CA ILE A 447 -0.90 5.20 -10.27
C ILE A 447 -1.16 3.86 -9.58
N LYS A 448 -2.06 3.82 -8.58
CA LYS A 448 -2.47 2.61 -7.86
C LYS A 448 -3.19 1.61 -8.77
N LEU A 449 -3.89 2.09 -9.81
CA LEU A 449 -4.45 1.23 -10.87
C LEU A 449 -3.36 0.84 -11.87
N LEU A 450 -2.47 1.78 -12.22
CA LEU A 450 -1.37 1.51 -13.14
C LEU A 450 -0.35 0.49 -12.60
N LEU A 451 -0.33 0.23 -11.30
CA LEU A 451 0.32 -0.94 -10.68
C LEU A 451 0.00 -2.26 -11.42
N PHE A 452 -1.27 -2.45 -11.81
CA PHE A 452 -1.73 -3.65 -12.51
C PHE A 452 -1.31 -3.63 -13.98
N PHE A 453 -1.36 -2.46 -14.62
CA PHE A 453 -0.80 -2.25 -15.96
C PHE A 453 0.69 -2.59 -15.98
N HIS A 454 1.45 -2.12 -14.99
CA HIS A 454 2.88 -2.36 -14.82
C HIS A 454 3.17 -3.87 -14.68
N LEU A 455 2.36 -4.61 -13.92
CA LEU A 455 2.42 -6.08 -13.85
C LEU A 455 2.20 -6.73 -15.23
N GLY A 456 1.23 -6.24 -16.00
CA GLY A 456 0.99 -6.71 -17.37
C GLY A 456 2.22 -6.56 -18.26
N CYS A 457 2.84 -5.38 -18.24
CA CYS A 457 4.08 -5.11 -18.98
C CYS A 457 5.23 -6.02 -18.51
N ALA A 458 5.45 -6.16 -17.20
CA ALA A 458 6.52 -7.00 -16.66
C ALA A 458 6.41 -8.48 -17.10
N LEU A 459 5.20 -9.05 -17.09
CA LEU A 459 4.94 -10.41 -17.57
C LEU A 459 5.23 -10.56 -19.07
N LEU A 460 4.85 -9.57 -19.87
CA LEU A 460 5.02 -9.58 -21.32
C LEU A 460 6.49 -9.41 -21.73
N ILE A 461 7.21 -8.50 -21.08
CA ILE A 461 8.65 -8.30 -21.30
C ILE A 461 9.42 -9.57 -20.91
N ALA A 462 9.08 -10.21 -19.78
CA ALA A 462 9.72 -11.45 -19.39
C ALA A 462 9.48 -12.60 -20.40
N ASP A 463 8.27 -12.71 -20.96
CA ASP A 463 8.00 -13.66 -22.05
C ASP A 463 8.78 -13.31 -23.33
N PHE A 464 8.89 -12.01 -23.67
CA PHE A 464 9.71 -11.54 -24.77
C PHE A 464 11.17 -11.96 -24.58
N CYS A 465 11.78 -11.71 -23.42
CA CYS A 465 13.15 -12.13 -23.11
C CYS A 465 13.32 -13.65 -23.25
N ARG A 466 12.34 -14.44 -22.80
CA ARG A 466 12.34 -15.91 -22.95
C ARG A 466 12.41 -16.33 -24.41
N ARG A 467 11.59 -15.74 -25.27
CA ARG A 467 11.57 -16.03 -26.71
C ARG A 467 12.82 -15.53 -27.42
N SER A 468 13.35 -14.37 -27.01
CA SER A 468 14.58 -13.80 -27.57
C SER A 468 15.80 -14.68 -27.32
N VAL A 469 15.93 -15.25 -26.12
CA VAL A 469 17.01 -16.20 -25.80
C VAL A 469 16.93 -17.47 -26.66
N GLN A 470 15.72 -17.97 -26.94
CA GLN A 470 15.50 -19.11 -27.83
C GLN A 470 15.84 -18.79 -29.30
N GLY A 471 15.81 -17.51 -29.67
CA GLY A 471 16.13 -17.03 -31.02
C GLY A 471 17.62 -16.77 -31.29
N GLY A 472 18.52 -17.04 -30.34
CA GLY A 472 19.98 -16.93 -30.52
C GLY A 472 20.65 -15.84 -29.68
N ARG A 473 22.00 -15.85 -29.67
CA ARG A 473 22.82 -15.00 -28.78
C ARG A 473 22.63 -13.49 -29.03
N ALA A 474 22.51 -13.06 -30.28
CA ALA A 474 22.31 -11.65 -30.60
C ALA A 474 20.97 -11.13 -30.04
N ARG A 475 19.88 -11.89 -30.21
CA ARG A 475 18.57 -11.56 -29.64
C ARG A 475 18.57 -11.59 -28.11
N ALA A 476 19.32 -12.52 -27.52
CA ALA A 476 19.53 -12.56 -26.07
C ALA A 476 20.22 -11.30 -25.55
N ALA A 477 21.27 -10.82 -26.24
CA ALA A 477 21.99 -9.60 -25.87
C ALA A 477 21.08 -8.36 -25.96
N ILE A 478 20.28 -8.24 -27.04
CA ILE A 478 19.30 -7.16 -27.18
C ILE A 478 18.27 -7.20 -26.04
N ALA A 479 17.75 -8.37 -25.71
CA ALA A 479 16.81 -8.52 -24.61
C ALA A 479 17.43 -8.15 -23.24
N ALA A 480 18.71 -8.49 -23.03
CA ALA A 480 19.44 -8.11 -21.81
C ALA A 480 19.63 -6.59 -21.73
N ALA A 481 20.06 -5.94 -22.81
CA ALA A 481 20.17 -4.48 -22.88
C ALA A 481 18.82 -3.79 -22.64
N ALA A 482 17.73 -4.32 -23.22
CA ALA A 482 16.39 -3.81 -23.00
C ALA A 482 15.97 -3.90 -21.52
N VAL A 483 16.25 -5.03 -20.85
CA VAL A 483 15.99 -5.18 -19.40
C VAL A 483 16.78 -4.14 -18.61
N LEU A 484 18.08 -3.96 -18.89
CA LEU A 484 18.90 -2.96 -18.21
C LEU A 484 18.32 -1.55 -18.33
N ILE A 485 17.95 -1.13 -19.55
CA ILE A 485 17.33 0.19 -19.78
C ILE A 485 15.99 0.31 -19.06
N CYS A 486 15.16 -0.75 -19.10
CA CYS A 486 13.86 -0.75 -18.44
C CYS A 486 13.95 -0.66 -16.92
N THR A 487 15.06 -1.08 -16.31
CA THR A 487 15.19 -1.16 -14.85
C THR A 487 16.15 -0.15 -14.23
N ALA A 488 16.91 0.57 -15.03
CA ALA A 488 17.99 1.43 -14.54
C ALA A 488 17.50 2.53 -13.59
N SER A 489 16.48 3.30 -13.98
CA SER A 489 15.91 4.38 -13.14
C SER A 489 15.27 3.84 -11.86
N GLY A 490 14.58 2.70 -11.92
CA GLY A 490 14.02 2.07 -10.72
C GLY A 490 15.09 1.56 -9.75
N ILE A 491 16.22 1.04 -10.27
CA ILE A 491 17.38 0.67 -9.42
C ILE A 491 17.97 1.91 -8.73
N LEU A 492 18.10 3.03 -9.44
CA LEU A 492 18.57 4.29 -8.85
C LEU A 492 17.64 4.76 -7.73
N SER A 493 16.33 4.71 -7.94
CA SER A 493 15.34 5.06 -6.91
C SER A 493 15.46 4.15 -5.68
N TRP A 494 15.62 2.84 -5.86
CA TRP A 494 15.87 1.91 -4.75
C TRP A 494 17.13 2.24 -3.94
N ILE A 495 18.20 2.70 -4.59
CA ILE A 495 19.43 3.11 -3.91
C ILE A 495 19.19 4.41 -3.13
N ARG A 496 18.43 5.34 -3.70
CA ARG A 496 18.10 6.64 -3.09
C ARG A 496 17.27 6.51 -1.82
N GLU A 497 16.18 5.75 -1.85
CA GLU A 497 15.18 5.71 -0.77
C GLU A 497 15.75 5.60 0.66
N PRO A 498 16.61 4.62 1.00
CA PRO A 498 17.15 4.50 2.36
C PRO A 498 18.14 5.61 2.73
N ASN A 499 18.64 6.38 1.75
CA ASN A 499 19.60 7.47 1.92
C ASN A 499 18.93 8.85 2.00
N MET A 500 17.60 8.91 2.01
CA MET A 500 16.80 10.13 2.20
C MET A 500 16.21 10.17 3.62
N PRO A 501 16.99 10.52 4.66
CA PRO A 501 16.53 10.48 6.03
C PRO A 501 15.46 11.53 6.30
N CYS A 502 14.51 11.17 7.14
CA CYS A 502 13.35 12.00 7.43
C CYS A 502 13.03 11.95 8.92
N GLN A 503 13.26 13.05 9.62
CA GLN A 503 12.97 13.13 11.05
C GLN A 503 11.46 13.36 11.23
N MET A 504 10.78 12.34 11.73
CA MET A 504 9.33 12.34 11.93
C MET A 504 8.95 12.90 13.29
N ALA A 505 9.81 12.75 14.29
CA ALA A 505 9.66 13.39 15.60
C ALA A 505 11.03 13.58 16.26
N THR A 506 11.20 14.67 16.99
CA THR A 506 12.34 14.90 17.88
C THR A 506 12.15 14.15 19.21
N ALA A 507 13.16 14.17 20.07
CA ALA A 507 13.02 13.66 21.44
C ALA A 507 12.00 14.48 22.25
N ALA A 508 12.01 15.81 22.09
CA ALA A 508 11.07 16.72 22.75
C ALA A 508 9.62 16.48 22.30
N ASP A 509 9.40 16.20 21.01
CA ASP A 509 8.07 15.85 20.47
C ASP A 509 7.49 14.60 21.13
N ARG A 510 8.35 13.60 21.38
CA ARG A 510 7.95 12.34 22.02
C ARG A 510 7.67 12.51 23.51
N GLU A 511 8.46 13.32 24.19
CA GLU A 511 8.21 13.68 25.59
C GLU A 511 6.89 14.44 25.74
N PHE A 512 6.67 15.44 24.89
CA PHE A 512 5.42 16.19 24.85
C PHE A 512 4.21 15.29 24.53
N ALA A 513 4.32 14.40 23.55
CA ALA A 513 3.26 13.44 23.22
C ALA A 513 2.92 12.52 24.40
N ALA A 514 3.91 12.05 25.17
CA ALA A 514 3.68 11.26 26.36
C ALA A 514 2.91 12.07 27.44
N GLN A 515 3.24 13.35 27.60
CA GLN A 515 2.51 14.25 28.50
C GLN A 515 1.07 14.49 28.02
N VAL A 516 0.84 14.69 26.72
CA VAL A 516 -0.51 14.83 26.14
C VAL A 516 -1.35 13.58 26.44
N LEU A 517 -0.82 12.38 26.20
CA LEU A 517 -1.51 11.12 26.52
C LEU A 517 -1.86 10.99 28.01
N ALA A 518 -0.95 11.42 28.90
CA ALA A 518 -1.15 11.34 30.34
C ALA A 518 -2.16 12.37 30.89
N THR A 519 -2.37 13.49 30.20
CA THR A 519 -3.13 14.63 30.72
C THR A 519 -4.44 14.90 29.99
N THR A 520 -4.65 14.34 28.80
CA THR A 520 -5.87 14.52 27.99
C THR A 520 -6.70 13.25 27.91
N ASP A 521 -8.01 13.42 27.79
CA ASP A 521 -8.93 12.31 27.56
C ASP A 521 -9.07 12.01 26.05
N GLU A 522 -9.67 10.89 25.68
CA GLU A 522 -9.84 10.51 24.28
C GLU A 522 -10.80 11.42 23.49
N HIS A 523 -11.72 12.10 24.17
CA HIS A 523 -12.69 13.05 23.61
C HIS A 523 -12.19 14.50 23.58
N SER A 524 -10.99 14.78 24.10
CA SER A 524 -10.40 16.12 24.09
C SER A 524 -10.23 16.62 22.64
N MET A 525 -10.63 17.87 22.40
CA MET A 525 -10.47 18.55 21.11
C MET A 525 -9.33 19.55 21.24
N ILE A 526 -8.23 19.29 20.55
CA ILE A 526 -6.99 20.05 20.71
C ILE A 526 -6.77 20.95 19.49
N LEU A 527 -6.54 22.24 19.73
CA LEU A 527 -6.12 23.16 18.67
C LEU A 527 -4.60 23.08 18.48
N THR A 528 -4.16 22.88 17.24
CA THR A 528 -2.76 22.75 16.85
C THR A 528 -2.49 23.44 15.51
N ALA A 529 -1.22 23.60 15.17
CA ALA A 529 -0.73 23.90 13.82
C ALA A 529 -1.02 22.75 12.84
N GLN A 530 -0.83 23.02 11.55
CA GLN A 530 -1.19 22.13 10.45
C GLN A 530 -0.01 21.27 9.97
N GLN A 531 0.93 20.95 10.85
CA GLN A 531 2.07 20.11 10.48
C GLN A 531 1.63 18.64 10.36
N TYR A 532 2.02 17.96 9.27
CA TYR A 532 1.71 16.54 9.04
C TYR A 532 2.35 15.57 10.05
N ILE A 533 3.37 16.03 10.77
CA ILE A 533 4.03 15.34 11.89
C ILE A 533 3.82 16.05 13.22
N HIS A 534 2.76 16.87 13.35
CA HIS A 534 2.46 17.50 14.64
C HIS A 534 2.33 16.43 15.73
N PRO A 535 3.07 16.51 16.86
CA PRO A 535 3.19 15.41 17.81
C PRO A 535 1.86 14.95 18.40
N VAL A 536 0.88 15.84 18.52
CA VAL A 536 -0.46 15.52 19.04
C VAL A 536 -1.15 14.46 18.16
N PRO A 537 -1.57 14.73 16.90
CA PRO A 537 -2.21 13.69 16.09
C PRO A 537 -1.24 12.54 15.77
N PHE A 538 0.03 12.85 15.47
CA PHE A 538 0.99 11.87 14.94
C PHE A 538 1.36 10.78 15.96
N LEU A 539 1.67 11.15 17.20
CA LEU A 539 2.16 10.21 18.23
C LEU A 539 1.08 9.77 19.21
N THR A 540 0.00 10.53 19.36
CA THR A 540 -1.04 10.24 20.37
C THR A 540 -2.38 9.84 19.76
N GLY A 541 -2.62 10.16 18.48
CA GLY A 541 -3.90 9.92 17.83
C GLY A 541 -5.04 10.79 18.36
N ARG A 542 -4.75 11.75 19.26
CA ARG A 542 -5.74 12.67 19.82
C ARG A 542 -6.39 13.51 18.73
N THR A 543 -7.63 13.88 19.01
CA THR A 543 -8.45 14.66 18.09
C THR A 543 -7.92 16.08 18.02
N ILE A 544 -7.74 16.58 16.80
CA ILE A 544 -7.43 17.99 16.56
C ILE A 544 -8.51 18.65 15.72
N VAL A 545 -8.59 19.97 15.85
CA VAL A 545 -9.56 20.79 15.12
C VAL A 545 -9.37 20.63 13.61
N LEU A 546 -8.12 20.76 13.15
CA LEU A 546 -7.75 20.79 11.75
C LEU A 546 -6.34 20.24 11.55
N GLY A 547 -6.19 19.16 10.78
CA GLY A 547 -4.88 18.65 10.39
C GLY A 547 -4.37 19.21 9.07
N PHE A 548 -3.35 18.53 8.54
CA PHE A 548 -2.59 19.00 7.39
C PHE A 548 -3.45 19.13 6.12
N HIS A 549 -3.43 20.32 5.53
CA HIS A 549 -4.23 20.69 4.38
C HIS A 549 -4.06 19.78 3.15
N ASN A 550 -2.83 19.33 2.84
CA ASN A 550 -2.62 18.49 1.66
C ASN A 550 -3.41 17.18 1.76
N TRP A 551 -3.40 16.52 2.91
CA TRP A 551 -4.17 15.30 3.12
C TRP A 551 -5.68 15.54 3.01
N LEU A 552 -6.16 16.61 3.63
CA LEU A 552 -7.58 16.96 3.61
C LEU A 552 -8.04 17.24 2.17
N GLY A 553 -7.25 18.00 1.40
CA GLY A 553 -7.51 18.27 -0.03
C GLY A 553 -7.44 17.02 -0.91
N GLN A 554 -6.44 16.16 -0.71
CA GLN A 554 -6.30 14.88 -1.44
C GLN A 554 -7.46 13.91 -1.15
N HIS A 555 -8.10 14.03 0.01
CA HIS A 555 -9.31 13.30 0.40
C HIS A 555 -10.61 14.05 0.06
N GLY A 556 -10.54 15.26 -0.50
CA GLY A 556 -11.69 16.06 -0.92
C GLY A 556 -12.46 16.70 0.24
N ILE A 557 -11.86 16.86 1.42
CA ILE A 557 -12.49 17.43 2.61
C ILE A 557 -12.49 18.98 2.50
N PRO A 558 -13.65 19.67 2.66
CA PRO A 558 -13.72 21.14 2.67
C PRO A 558 -13.19 21.70 3.99
N PHE A 559 -11.93 22.12 4.01
CA PHE A 559 -11.25 22.56 5.23
C PHE A 559 -11.04 24.08 5.32
N GLU A 560 -11.34 24.83 4.25
CA GLU A 560 -10.94 26.23 4.08
C GLU A 560 -11.58 27.15 5.14
N LYS A 561 -12.88 26.95 5.45
CA LYS A 561 -13.56 27.69 6.53
C LYS A 561 -12.85 27.47 7.87
N ARG A 562 -12.56 26.20 8.19
CA ARG A 562 -11.94 25.83 9.45
C ARG A 562 -10.52 26.38 9.54
N ALA A 563 -9.79 26.40 8.43
CA ALA A 563 -8.45 27.00 8.36
C ALA A 563 -8.49 28.49 8.72
N ALA A 564 -9.45 29.25 8.16
CA ALA A 564 -9.63 30.65 8.52
C ALA A 564 -10.00 30.82 10.01
N ASP A 565 -10.91 29.99 10.53
CA ASP A 565 -11.31 30.06 11.93
C ASP A 565 -10.15 29.74 12.91
N VAL A 566 -9.25 28.82 12.55
CA VAL A 566 -8.04 28.50 13.36
C VAL A 566 -7.13 29.72 13.49
N VAL A 567 -6.93 30.48 12.42
CA VAL A 567 -6.15 31.74 12.43
C VAL A 567 -6.80 32.78 13.35
N GLU A 568 -8.13 32.92 13.26
CA GLU A 568 -8.91 33.84 14.11
C GLU A 568 -8.81 33.47 15.61
N ILE A 569 -8.72 32.18 15.95
CA ILE A 569 -8.54 31.73 17.34
C ILE A 569 -7.11 32.04 17.82
N TYR A 570 -6.07 31.67 17.06
CA TYR A 570 -4.68 31.89 17.47
C TYR A 570 -4.32 33.38 17.59
N SER A 571 -4.95 34.24 16.79
CA SER A 571 -4.77 35.70 16.86
C SER A 571 -5.54 36.38 18.00
N GLY A 572 -6.45 35.67 18.66
CA GLY A 572 -7.29 36.25 19.71
C GLY A 572 -8.28 37.28 19.18
N SER A 573 -8.83 37.04 17.99
CA SER A 573 -9.85 37.91 17.40
C SER A 573 -11.11 38.02 18.28
N VAL A 574 -11.98 38.99 17.95
CA VAL A 574 -13.29 39.14 18.61
C VAL A 574 -14.16 37.88 18.47
N ARG A 575 -13.97 37.08 17.41
CA ARG A 575 -14.69 35.83 17.19
C ARG A 575 -14.08 34.63 17.92
N ALA A 576 -12.85 34.72 18.41
CA ALA A 576 -12.12 33.59 18.98
C ALA A 576 -12.89 32.87 20.11
N PRO A 577 -13.50 33.55 21.11
CA PRO A 577 -14.26 32.85 22.15
C PRO A 577 -15.45 32.06 21.62
N ALA A 578 -16.16 32.60 20.62
CA ALA A 578 -17.29 31.92 20.01
C ALA A 578 -16.84 30.70 19.19
N LEU A 579 -15.73 30.81 18.46
CA LEU A 579 -15.14 29.71 17.69
C LEU A 579 -14.60 28.59 18.58
N ILE A 580 -13.98 28.93 19.72
CA ILE A 580 -13.55 27.96 20.74
C ILE A 580 -14.75 27.12 21.21
N ALA A 581 -15.88 27.76 21.48
CA ALA A 581 -17.11 27.08 21.88
C ALA A 581 -17.74 26.28 20.72
N GLU A 582 -17.79 26.83 19.49
CA GLU A 582 -18.34 26.16 18.30
C GLU A 582 -17.64 24.83 18.02
N TYR A 583 -16.30 24.79 18.12
CA TYR A 583 -15.52 23.58 17.90
C TYR A 583 -15.36 22.70 19.15
N GLY A 584 -15.80 23.17 20.33
CA GLY A 584 -15.66 22.44 21.59
C GLY A 584 -14.20 22.25 22.02
N ILE A 585 -13.33 23.22 21.76
CA ILE A 585 -11.88 23.12 22.03
C ILE A 585 -11.65 23.03 23.54
N THR A 586 -10.92 21.99 23.97
CA THR A 586 -10.58 21.78 25.38
C THR A 586 -9.19 22.29 25.72
N ASP A 587 -8.26 22.17 24.77
CA ASP A 587 -6.87 22.54 24.96
C ASP A 587 -6.30 23.17 23.68
N ILE A 588 -5.39 24.13 23.84
CA ILE A 588 -4.68 24.80 22.74
C ILE A 588 -3.18 24.56 22.93
N VAL A 589 -2.50 24.08 21.89
CA VAL A 589 -1.05 23.91 21.89
C VAL A 589 -0.39 25.10 21.22
N VAL A 590 0.73 25.53 21.78
CA VAL A 590 1.68 26.46 21.18
C VAL A 590 3.08 25.85 21.29
N GLY A 591 3.61 25.41 20.15
CA GLY A 591 4.96 24.90 19.99
C GLY A 591 5.68 25.55 18.81
N PRO A 592 6.81 24.94 18.36
CA PRO A 592 7.60 25.47 17.24
C PRO A 592 6.84 25.57 15.91
N ALA A 593 5.81 24.74 15.70
CA ALA A 593 4.99 24.76 14.50
C ALA A 593 4.01 25.96 14.51
N GLU A 594 3.26 26.14 15.60
CA GLU A 594 2.30 27.23 15.75
C GLU A 594 2.98 28.60 15.65
N ARG A 595 4.14 28.76 16.29
CA ARG A 595 4.91 30.01 16.25
C ARG A 595 5.38 30.39 14.85
N ARG A 596 5.57 29.39 13.99
CA ARG A 596 6.01 29.59 12.60
C ARG A 596 4.83 29.83 11.67
N GLU A 597 3.73 29.14 11.90
CA GLU A 597 2.54 29.16 11.04
C GLU A 597 1.64 30.38 11.30
N PHE A 598 1.60 30.88 12.55
CA PHE A 598 0.72 31.98 12.96
C PHE A 598 1.53 33.21 13.41
N PRO A 599 1.90 34.13 12.50
CA PRO A 599 2.66 35.35 12.85
C PRO A 599 1.94 36.28 13.83
N SER A 600 0.60 36.24 13.84
CA SER A 600 -0.27 37.02 14.73
C SER A 600 -0.65 36.28 16.02
N LEU A 601 0.03 35.17 16.35
CA LEU A 601 -0.20 34.38 17.57
C LEU A 601 -0.21 35.28 18.82
N ASN A 602 -1.32 35.25 19.57
CA ASN A 602 -1.54 36.06 20.75
C ASN A 602 -1.56 35.19 22.02
N GLU A 603 -0.39 34.94 22.60
CA GLU A 603 -0.29 34.12 23.83
C GLU A 603 -0.92 34.78 25.07
N GLU A 604 -1.00 36.11 25.13
CA GLU A 604 -1.69 36.82 26.22
C GLU A 604 -3.18 36.50 26.22
N PHE A 605 -3.81 36.51 25.04
CA PHE A 605 -5.19 36.08 24.87
C PHE A 605 -5.35 34.61 25.28
N LEU A 606 -4.50 33.70 24.77
CA LEU A 606 -4.57 32.27 25.12
C LEU A 606 -4.42 32.03 26.62
N ALA A 607 -3.53 32.76 27.28
CA ALA A 607 -3.39 32.73 28.73
C ALA A 607 -4.66 33.21 29.44
N SER A 608 -5.28 34.29 28.96
CA SER A 608 -6.48 34.89 29.55
C SER A 608 -7.71 33.94 29.53
N VAL A 609 -7.83 33.11 28.49
CA VAL A 609 -8.92 32.13 28.34
C VAL A 609 -8.59 30.76 28.96
N SER A 610 -7.35 30.55 29.41
CA SER A 610 -6.91 29.30 30.03
C SER A 610 -7.22 29.21 31.53
N GLN A 611 -7.47 28.00 32.02
CA GLN A 611 -7.51 27.67 33.45
C GLN A 611 -6.18 27.14 33.98
N ALA A 612 -5.40 26.48 33.12
CA ALA A 612 -4.11 25.91 33.47
C ALA A 612 -3.19 25.89 32.25
N GLN A 613 -1.89 25.93 32.52
CA GLN A 613 -0.84 25.86 31.49
C GLN A 613 0.16 24.79 31.89
N THR A 614 0.51 23.94 30.94
CA THR A 614 1.54 22.92 31.13
C THR A 614 2.64 23.14 30.09
N ARG A 615 3.90 23.09 30.53
CA ARG A 615 5.07 23.23 29.66
C ARG A 615 5.84 21.92 29.58
N SER A 616 6.32 21.59 28.38
CA SER A 616 7.22 20.45 28.12
C SER A 616 8.15 20.82 26.97
N GLY A 617 9.41 21.10 27.29
CA GLY A 617 10.37 21.66 26.33
C GLY A 617 9.84 22.95 25.71
N ASP A 618 9.81 22.99 24.37
CA ASP A 618 9.34 24.15 23.59
C ASP A 618 7.82 24.22 23.42
N TYR A 619 7.07 23.28 24.00
CA TYR A 619 5.62 23.22 23.93
C TYR A 619 4.97 23.81 25.18
N THR A 620 3.97 24.67 24.96
CA THR A 620 3.03 25.11 26.00
C THR A 620 1.64 24.66 25.61
N MET A 621 0.97 23.96 26.53
CA MET A 621 -0.41 23.50 26.37
C MET A 621 -1.32 24.27 27.33
N TYR A 622 -2.24 25.03 26.76
CA TYR A 622 -3.24 25.85 27.45
C TYR A 622 -4.53 25.05 27.59
N ARG A 623 -4.88 24.67 28.80
CA ARG A 623 -6.17 24.04 29.09
C ARG A 623 -7.23 25.12 29.29
N LEU A 624 -8.31 25.08 28.53
CA LEU A 624 -9.33 26.14 28.52
C LEU A 624 -10.31 26.01 29.69
N ARG A 625 -10.88 27.16 30.11
CA ARG A 625 -11.99 27.20 31.08
C ARG A 625 -13.25 26.65 30.40
N ARG A 626 -13.94 25.74 31.07
CA ARG A 626 -15.24 25.22 30.60
C ARG A 626 -16.34 26.25 30.80
#